data_AF-A0A7V9ZJI6-F1
#
_entry.id   AF-A0A7V9ZJI6-F1
#
_cell.length_a   1.000
_cell.length_b   1.000
_cell.length_c   1.000
_cell.angle_alpha   90.00
_cell.angle_beta   90.00
_cell.angle_gamma   90.00
#
_symmetry.space_group_name_H-M   'P 1'
#
loop_
_entity.id
_entity.type
_entity.pdbx_description
1 polymer ?
#
loop_
_entity_poly.entity_id
_entity_poly.type
_entity_poly.pdbx_seq_one_letter_code
_entity_poly.pdbx_strand_id
1 'polypeptide(L)'
;MSPIDPTERGVTEAGGGIQTLTRQDFVSDQEVRWCPGCGDYAILAAVQSIMPELGIPREKIVFVSGIGCSSRFPYYMNTYGMHSIHGRAPAIA
;
A
#
# COMPACT_ATOMS: atom_id res chain seq x y z
N MET A 1 17.58 22.95 9.60
CA MET A 1 16.94 21.74 9.05
C MET A 1 17.37 20.57 9.94
N SER A 2 16.67 20.34 11.05
CA SER A 2 17.02 19.21 11.94
C SER A 2 16.63 17.90 11.26
N PRO A 3 17.43 16.82 11.37
CA PRO A 3 16.97 15.49 10.98
C PRO A 3 15.67 15.21 11.74
N ILE A 4 14.60 14.90 11.02
CA ILE A 4 13.31 14.57 11.61
C ILE A 4 13.50 13.27 12.38
N ASP A 5 13.42 13.35 13.71
CA ASP A 5 13.51 12.21 14.60
C ASP A 5 12.39 11.21 14.23
N PRO A 6 12.72 9.95 13.89
CA PRO A 6 11.73 8.91 13.61
C PRO A 6 10.72 8.70 14.75
N THR A 7 11.04 9.10 15.97
CA THR A 7 10.17 8.97 17.15
C THR A 7 9.14 10.09 17.32
N GLU A 8 9.26 11.21 16.60
CA GLU A 8 8.28 12.32 16.66
C GLU A 8 7.13 12.18 15.64
N ARG A 9 7.23 11.25 14.68
CA ARG A 9 6.13 10.86 13.81
C ARG A 9 5.25 9.84 14.53
N GLY A 10 4.27 10.35 15.27
CA GLY A 10 3.15 9.64 15.90
C GLY A 10 3.07 8.13 15.65
N VAL A 11 3.86 7.38 16.41
CA VAL A 11 3.70 5.93 16.58
C VAL A 11 2.37 5.72 17.29
N THR A 12 1.31 5.43 16.54
CA THR A 12 0.14 4.81 17.15
C THR A 12 0.52 3.38 17.48
N GLU A 13 0.90 3.16 18.74
CA GLU A 13 1.03 1.82 19.30
C GLU A 13 -0.27 1.03 19.00
N ALA A 14 -0.22 0.13 18.02
CA ALA A 14 -0.94 -1.12 18.20
C ALA A 14 0.15 -2.15 18.42
N GLY A 15 0.05 -2.85 19.54
CA GLY A 15 1.11 -3.64 20.15
C GLY A 15 1.94 -4.43 19.15
N GLY A 16 3.24 -4.11 19.09
CA GLY A 16 4.19 -4.86 18.27
C GLY A 16 5.43 -4.10 17.84
N GLY A 17 6.12 -3.40 18.75
CA GLY A 17 7.47 -2.87 18.51
C GLY A 17 7.61 -1.80 17.41
N ILE A 18 8.74 -1.10 17.40
CA ILE A 18 9.10 -0.20 16.32
C ILE A 18 9.54 -1.08 15.14
N GLN A 19 8.61 -1.37 14.24
CA GLN A 19 8.90 -2.12 13.01
C GLN A 19 9.48 -1.15 11.97
N THR A 20 10.76 -1.29 11.67
CA THR A 20 11.37 -0.60 10.52
C THR A 20 10.85 -1.28 9.25
N LEU A 21 9.91 -0.62 8.57
CA LEU A 21 9.34 -1.13 7.33
C LEU A 21 10.23 -0.79 6.13
N THR A 22 10.16 -1.63 5.11
CA THR A 22 10.85 -1.47 3.84
C THR A 22 9.86 -1.59 2.69
N ARG A 23 10.27 -1.18 1.49
CA ARG A 23 9.44 -1.32 0.29
C ARG A 23 8.98 -2.77 0.07
N GLN A 24 9.86 -3.74 0.35
CA GLN A 24 9.57 -5.17 0.11
C GLN A 24 8.43 -5.67 1.01
N ASP A 25 8.25 -5.08 2.19
CA ASP A 25 7.15 -5.45 3.08
C ASP A 25 5.77 -5.15 2.48
N PHE A 26 5.71 -4.26 1.47
CA PHE A 26 4.48 -3.86 0.77
C PHE A 26 4.33 -4.52 -0.62
N VAL A 27 5.29 -5.33 -1.06
CA VAL A 27 5.21 -6.05 -2.34
C VAL A 27 4.56 -7.42 -2.12
N SER A 28 3.53 -7.75 -2.88
CA SER A 28 2.91 -9.08 -2.86
C SER A 28 3.71 -10.12 -3.66
N ASP A 29 3.43 -11.40 -3.44
CA ASP A 29 3.91 -12.51 -4.28
C ASP A 29 3.17 -12.66 -5.63
N GLN A 30 2.11 -11.89 -5.86
CA GLN A 30 1.29 -11.99 -7.07
C GLN A 30 1.97 -11.35 -8.27
N GLU A 31 1.97 -12.10 -9.38
CA GLU A 31 2.44 -11.59 -10.66
C GLU A 31 1.54 -10.45 -11.19
N VAL A 32 2.19 -9.35 -11.59
CA VAL A 32 1.51 -8.19 -12.18
C VAL A 32 1.11 -8.50 -13.61
N ARG A 33 -0.20 -8.51 -13.88
CA ARG A 33 -0.79 -8.90 -15.17
C ARG A 33 -1.19 -7.70 -16.04
N TRP A 34 -0.54 -6.56 -15.84
CA TRP A 34 -0.73 -5.39 -16.70
C TRP A 34 0.07 -5.55 -18.00
N CYS A 35 -0.36 -4.87 -19.06
CA CYS A 35 0.35 -4.91 -20.33
C CYS A 35 1.74 -4.27 -20.20
N PRO A 36 2.76 -4.74 -20.95
CA PRO A 36 4.06 -4.07 -21.00
C PRO A 36 3.91 -2.59 -21.38
N GLY A 37 4.52 -1.70 -20.59
CA GLY A 37 4.43 -0.25 -20.78
C GLY A 37 3.19 0.42 -20.14
N CYS A 38 2.35 -0.32 -19.40
CA CYS A 38 1.24 0.27 -18.67
C CYS A 38 1.72 1.26 -17.58
N GLY A 39 1.06 2.43 -17.48
CA GLY A 39 1.40 3.44 -16.47
C GLY A 39 1.13 3.00 -15.02
N ASP A 40 0.26 2.00 -14.80
CA ASP A 40 -0.06 1.49 -13.47
C ASP A 40 1.17 0.90 -12.77
N TYR A 41 2.18 0.41 -13.51
CA TYR A 41 3.46 -0.02 -12.94
C TYR A 41 4.18 1.11 -12.20
N ALA A 42 4.17 2.32 -12.75
CA ALA A 42 4.81 3.48 -12.13
C ALA A 42 4.07 3.87 -10.83
N ILE A 43 2.73 3.82 -10.86
CA ILE A 43 1.90 4.11 -9.69
C ILE A 43 2.16 3.09 -8.58
N LEU A 44 2.18 1.79 -8.91
CA LEU A 44 2.48 0.73 -7.95
C LEU A 44 3.86 0.90 -7.31
N ALA A 45 4.89 1.14 -8.13
CA ALA A 45 6.25 1.34 -7.64
C ALA A 45 6.36 2.56 -6.72
N ALA A 46 5.69 3.67 -7.07
CA ALA A 46 5.69 4.89 -6.27
C ALA A 46 5.00 4.65 -4.92
N VAL A 47 3.80 4.06 -4.92
CA VAL A 47 3.05 3.76 -3.69
C VAL A 47 3.86 2.85 -2.78
N GLN A 48 4.35 1.71 -3.27
CA GLN A 48 5.17 0.79 -2.48
C GLN A 48 6.43 1.45 -1.89
N SER A 49 6.99 2.46 -2.57
CA SER A 49 8.20 3.15 -2.08
C SER A 49 7.88 4.15 -0.97
N ILE A 50 6.71 4.80 -0.97
CA ILE A 50 6.32 5.76 0.07
C ILE A 50 5.72 5.08 1.31
N MET A 51 5.13 3.89 1.19
CA MET A 51 4.48 3.20 2.30
C MET A 51 5.36 3.07 3.57
N PRO A 52 6.66 2.71 3.47
CA PRO A 52 7.54 2.62 4.62
C PRO A 52 7.75 3.97 5.35
N GLU A 53 7.73 5.07 4.60
CA GLU A 53 7.94 6.42 5.15
C GLU A 53 6.77 6.89 6.03
N LEU A 54 5.60 6.27 5.87
CA LEU A 54 4.42 6.54 6.68
C LEU A 54 4.54 5.95 8.09
N GLY A 55 5.40 4.94 8.30
CA GLY A 55 5.56 4.28 9.61
C GLY A 55 4.31 3.54 10.09
N ILE A 56 3.35 3.26 9.21
CA ILE A 56 2.11 2.55 9.55
C ILE A 56 2.30 1.05 9.27
N PRO A 57 2.06 0.17 10.26
CA PRO A 57 2.08 -1.28 10.04
C PRO A 57 1.14 -1.70 8.91
N ARG A 58 1.59 -2.62 8.05
CA ARG A 58 0.85 -3.07 6.85
C ARG A 58 -0.55 -3.60 7.16
N GLU A 59 -0.73 -4.22 8.32
CA GLU A 59 -1.99 -4.76 8.84
C GLU A 59 -2.99 -3.67 9.26
N LYS A 60 -2.56 -2.40 9.36
CA LYS A 60 -3.44 -1.25 9.57
C LYS A 60 -3.81 -0.51 8.29
N ILE A 61 -3.45 -1.06 7.13
CA ILE A 61 -3.63 -0.42 5.83
C ILE A 61 -4.54 -1.30 4.97
N VAL A 62 -5.51 -0.66 4.32
CA VAL A 62 -6.41 -1.32 3.37
C VAL A 62 -6.44 -0.56 2.05
N PHE A 63 -6.27 -1.29 0.94
CA PHE A 63 -6.55 -0.76 -0.40
C PHE A 63 -7.90 -1.29 -0.90
N VAL A 64 -8.84 -0.39 -1.16
CA VAL A 64 -10.16 -0.73 -1.70
C VAL A 64 -10.22 -0.29 -3.17
N SER A 65 -10.57 -1.21 -4.06
CA SER A 65 -10.64 -0.97 -5.51
C SER A 65 -11.96 -1.44 -6.13
N GLY A 66 -12.26 -0.98 -7.35
CA GLY A 66 -13.48 -1.31 -8.10
C GLY A 66 -13.26 -2.45 -9.10
N ILE A 67 -13.66 -2.27 -10.36
CA ILE A 67 -13.35 -3.22 -11.45
C ILE A 67 -12.68 -2.47 -12.59
N GLY A 68 -11.53 -2.99 -13.05
CA GLY A 68 -10.71 -2.45 -14.13
C GLY A 68 -9.25 -2.90 -14.01
N CYS A 69 -8.41 -2.58 -14.99
CA CYS A 69 -6.97 -2.89 -14.93
C CYS A 69 -6.33 -2.32 -13.66
N SER A 70 -6.55 -1.04 -13.40
CA SER A 70 -6.10 -0.35 -12.19
C SER A 70 -6.67 -0.97 -10.91
N SER A 71 -7.85 -1.59 -10.97
CA SER A 71 -8.49 -2.17 -9.78
C SER A 71 -7.84 -3.47 -9.31
N ARG A 72 -6.89 -4.02 -10.08
CA ARG A 72 -6.04 -5.12 -9.59
C ARG A 72 -5.03 -4.67 -8.53
N PHE A 73 -4.88 -3.36 -8.29
CA PHE A 73 -3.91 -2.79 -7.37
C PHE A 73 -3.84 -3.47 -5.99
N PRO A 74 -4.96 -3.80 -5.30
CA PRO A 74 -4.88 -4.44 -3.98
C PRO A 74 -4.26 -5.84 -4.01
N TYR A 75 -4.26 -6.54 -5.15
CA TYR A 75 -3.55 -7.82 -5.26
C TYR A 75 -2.03 -7.67 -5.24
N TYR A 76 -1.53 -6.47 -5.58
CA TYR A 76 -0.11 -6.17 -5.72
C TYR A 76 0.49 -5.50 -4.48
N MET A 77 -0.32 -5.36 -3.43
CA MET A 77 0.04 -4.77 -2.14
C MET A 77 -0.03 -5.84 -1.06
N ASN A 78 1.03 -6.00 -0.28
CA ASN A 78 1.07 -6.92 0.86
C ASN A 78 0.42 -6.29 2.12
N THR A 79 -0.85 -5.90 1.99
CA THR A 79 -1.68 -5.30 3.06
C THR A 79 -3.06 -5.97 3.05
N TYR A 80 -4.00 -5.50 3.87
CA TYR A 80 -5.40 -5.83 3.60
C TYR A 80 -5.84 -5.19 2.28
N GLY A 81 -6.76 -5.84 1.57
CA GLY A 81 -7.24 -5.37 0.28
C GLY A 81 -8.64 -5.88 -0.04
N MET A 82 -9.45 -5.02 -0.69
CA MET A 82 -10.76 -5.38 -1.20
C MET A 82 -10.87 -5.04 -2.68
N HIS A 83 -11.13 -6.05 -3.51
CA HIS A 83 -11.47 -5.89 -4.92
C HIS A 83 -12.98 -5.99 -5.05
N SER A 84 -13.64 -4.83 -5.13
CA SER A 84 -15.09 -4.72 -5.05
C SER A 84 -15.78 -4.71 -6.41
N ILE A 85 -17.03 -4.23 -6.48
CA ILE A 85 -17.80 -4.12 -7.71
C ILE A 85 -17.54 -2.79 -8.44
N HIS A 86 -17.77 -2.80 -9.75
CA HIS A 86 -17.45 -1.67 -10.63
C HIS A 86 -18.06 -0.36 -10.12
N GLY A 87 -17.21 0.66 -9.91
CA GLY A 87 -17.63 1.98 -9.46
C GLY A 87 -18.20 2.04 -8.03
N ARG A 88 -17.93 1.06 -7.16
CA ARG A 88 -18.41 1.06 -5.76
C ARG A 88 -17.30 1.02 -4.71
N ALA A 89 -16.03 1.15 -5.10
CA ALA A 89 -14.94 1.25 -4.14
C ALA A 89 -15.17 2.33 -3.07
N PRO A 90 -15.60 3.58 -3.41
CA PRO A 90 -15.86 4.60 -2.39
C PRO A 90 -17.08 4.32 -1.51
N ALA A 91 -18.01 3.46 -1.94
CA ALA A 91 -19.16 3.08 -1.13
C ALA A 91 -18.82 2.01 -0.08
N ILE A 92 -17.66 1.34 -0.24
CA ILE A 92 -17.17 0.29 0.65
C ILE A 92 -16.05 0.83 1.57
N ALA A 93 -15.31 1.85 1.10
CA ALA A 93 -14.20 2.47 1.80
C ALA A 93 -14.62 3.32 3.01
#